data_AF-A0A9D7WF38-F1
#
_entry.id   AF-A0A9D7WF38-F1
#
_cell.length_a   1.000
_cell.length_b   1.000
_cell.length_c   1.000
_cell.angle_alpha   90.00
_cell.angle_beta   90.00
_cell.angle_gamma   90.00
#
_symmetry.space_group_name_H-M   'P 1'
#
loop_
_entity.id
_entity.type
_entity.pdbx_description
1 polymer ?
#
loop_
_entity_poly.entity_id
_entity_poly.type
_entity_poly.pdbx_seq_one_letter_code
_entity_poly.pdbx_strand_id
1 'polypeptide(L)'
;MTEIAPLRIALFEPQIPPNTGNIARTSAAFRVPLTLIEPLGFNVDDRSVRRAGLDYWPHVQLSISANFPAFQAELHPQQRL
;
A
#
# COMPACT_ATOMS: atom_id res chain seq x y z
N MET A 1 22.13 6.24 -4.30
CA MET A 1 21.82 4.87 -3.86
C MET A 1 20.38 4.87 -3.41
N THR A 2 19.49 4.18 -4.13
CA THR A 2 18.11 4.01 -3.68
C THR A 2 18.15 3.01 -2.54
N GLU A 3 17.82 3.45 -1.33
CA GLU A 3 17.72 2.56 -0.18
C GLU A 3 16.61 1.52 -0.45
N ILE A 4 16.98 0.24 -0.46
CA ILE A 4 16.02 -0.84 -0.65
C ILE A 4 15.43 -1.13 0.73
N ALA A 5 14.14 -0.85 0.92
CA ALA A 5 13.45 -1.24 2.13
C ALA A 5 13.51 -2.78 2.28
N PRO A 6 13.97 -3.30 3.44
CA PRO A 6 14.12 -4.74 3.64
C PRO A 6 12.79 -5.49 3.69
N LEU A 7 11.69 -4.76 3.88
CA LEU A 7 10.33 -5.29 3.94
C LEU A 7 9.36 -4.34 3.23
N ARG A 8 8.36 -4.90 2.55
CA ARG A 8 7.24 -4.20 1.91
C ARG A 8 5.96 -5.01 2.14
N ILE A 9 4.83 -4.31 2.26
CA ILE A 9 3.49 -4.91 2.23
C ILE A 9 2.89 -4.66 0.84
N ALA A 10 2.32 -5.69 0.23
CA ALA A 10 1.55 -5.55 -0.99
C ALA A 10 0.18 -6.22 -0.83
N LEU A 11 -0.90 -5.49 -1.08
CA LEU A 11 -2.26 -6.02 -1.04
C LEU A 11 -2.74 -6.24 -2.47
N PHE A 12 -2.97 -7.50 -2.82
CA PHE A 12 -3.52 -7.88 -4.13
C PHE A 12 -5.04 -7.75 -4.13
N GLU A 13 -5.56 -6.89 -5.01
CA GLU A 13 -7.00 -6.67 -5.24
C GLU A 13 -7.83 -6.53 -3.94
N PRO A 14 -7.45 -5.65 -3.00
CA PRO A 14 -8.09 -5.59 -1.70
C PRO A 14 -9.56 -5.15 -1.82
N GLN A 15 -10.45 -5.91 -1.17
CA GLN A 15 -11.91 -5.70 -1.27
C GLN A 15 -12.54 -5.07 -0.03
N ILE A 16 -11.90 -5.17 1.13
CA ILE A 16 -12.50 -4.80 2.42
C ILE A 16 -11.78 -3.55 2.97
N PRO A 17 -12.40 -2.35 2.89
CA PRO A 17 -11.76 -1.10 3.28
C PRO A 17 -11.21 -1.09 4.72
N PRO A 18 -11.94 -1.61 5.73
CA PRO A 18 -11.40 -1.69 7.10
C PRO A 18 -10.09 -2.48 7.23
N ASN A 19 -9.92 -3.55 6.44
CA ASN A 19 -8.69 -4.34 6.47
C ASN A 19 -7.51 -3.53 5.91
N THR A 20 -7.72 -2.86 4.78
CA THR A 20 -6.69 -1.99 4.18
C THR A 20 -6.32 -0.83 5.09
N GLY A 21 -7.29 -0.20 5.75
CA GLY A 21 -7.02 0.83 6.76
C GLY A 21 -6.14 0.31 7.91
N ASN A 22 -6.51 -0.80 8.53
CA ASN A 22 -5.74 -1.38 9.64
C ASN A 22 -4.30 -1.76 9.23
N ILE A 23 -4.13 -2.27 8.01
CA ILE A 23 -2.81 -2.58 7.44
C ILE A 23 -2.03 -1.30 7.14
N ALA A 24 -2.67 -0.28 6.55
CA ALA A 24 -2.05 1.02 6.29
C ALA A 24 -1.60 1.70 7.59
N ARG A 25 -2.36 1.57 8.68
CA ARG A 25 -1.95 2.05 10.00
C ARG A 25 -0.67 1.37 10.49
N THR A 26 -0.59 0.05 10.33
CA THR A 26 0.62 -0.73 10.67
C THR A 26 1.81 -0.31 9.82
N SER A 27 1.60 -0.16 8.50
CA SER A 27 2.59 0.33 7.54
C SER A 27 3.15 1.70 7.95
N ALA A 28 2.29 2.65 8.31
CA ALA A 28 2.69 3.98 8.79
C ALA A 28 3.50 3.90 10.10
N ALA A 29 3.06 3.08 11.06
CA ALA A 29 3.72 2.94 12.36
C ALA A 29 5.16 2.39 12.24
N PHE A 30 5.37 1.42 11.35
CA PHE A 30 6.67 0.77 11.15
C PHE A 30 7.47 1.32 9.97
N ARG A 31 6.96 2.34 9.28
CA ARG A 31 7.57 2.90 8.04
C ARG A 31 7.85 1.82 6.99
N VAL A 32 6.95 0.85 6.88
CA VAL A 32 7.01 -0.21 5.88
C VAL A 32 6.20 0.23 4.66
N PRO A 33 6.79 0.30 3.45
CA PRO A 33 6.04 0.67 2.25
C PRO A 33 4.83 -0.22 2.00
N LEU A 34 3.73 0.37 1.55
CA LEU A 34 2.48 -0.32 1.21
C LEU A 34 2.16 -0.11 -0.27
N THR A 35 2.02 -1.20 -1.02
CA THR A 35 1.50 -1.18 -2.38
C THR A 35 0.09 -1.76 -2.43
N LEU A 36 -0.85 -1.04 -3.05
CA LEU A 36 -2.17 -1.57 -3.39
C LEU A 36 -2.17 -1.96 -4.86
N ILE A 37 -2.52 -3.20 -5.16
CA ILE A 37 -2.57 -3.70 -6.53
C ILE A 37 -4.03 -3.74 -6.97
N GLU A 38 -4.32 -3.05 -8.06
CA GLU A 38 -5.65 -2.94 -8.63
C GLU A 38 -6.17 -4.25 -9.23
N PRO A 39 -7.51 -4.41 -9.35
CA PRO A 39 -8.57 -3.46 -8.94
C PRO A 39 -8.82 -3.42 -7.43
N LEU A 40 -9.05 -2.21 -6.89
CA LEU A 40 -9.47 -2.01 -5.50
C LEU A 40 -10.99 -2.11 -5.39
N GLY A 41 -11.50 -2.81 -4.37
CA GLY A 41 -12.94 -2.87 -4.08
C GLY A 41 -13.51 -1.60 -3.43
N PHE A 42 -12.70 -0.54 -3.31
CA PHE A 42 -13.05 0.73 -2.67
C PHE A 42 -12.17 1.87 -3.17
N ASN A 43 -12.56 3.12 -2.88
CA ASN A 43 -11.81 4.31 -3.25
C ASN A 43 -10.87 4.74 -2.11
N VAL A 44 -9.64 5.14 -2.47
CA VAL A 44 -8.57 5.59 -1.56
C VAL A 44 -8.19 7.06 -1.79
N ASP A 45 -9.02 7.83 -2.50
CA ASP A 45 -8.84 9.26 -2.65
C ASP A 45 -8.90 10.01 -1.30
N ASP A 46 -8.32 11.20 -1.25
CA ASP A 46 -8.23 12.02 -0.02
C ASP A 46 -9.60 12.23 0.64
N ARG A 47 -10.66 12.34 -0.16
CA ARG A 47 -12.02 12.51 0.33
C ARG A 47 -12.50 11.26 1.08
N SER A 48 -12.31 10.08 0.50
CA SER A 48 -12.73 8.79 1.06
C SER A 48 -11.95 8.47 2.34
N VAL A 49 -10.63 8.69 2.30
CA VAL A 49 -9.74 8.53 3.45
C VAL A 49 -10.11 9.47 4.59
N ARG A 50 -10.33 10.76 4.30
CA ARG A 50 -10.73 11.76 5.31
C ARG A 50 -12.07 11.40 5.96
N ARG A 51 -13.03 10.89 5.18
CA ARG A 51 -14.32 10.43 5.72
C ARG A 51 -14.20 9.19 6.61
N ALA A 52 -13.21 8.34 6.36
CA ALA A 52 -12.91 7.18 7.19
C ALA A 52 -12.14 7.53 8.48
N GLY A 53 -11.74 8.80 8.67
CA GLY A 53 -11.03 9.25 9.88
C GLY A 53 -9.60 8.72 9.98
N LEU A 54 -8.95 8.44 8.84
CA LEU A 54 -7.59 7.90 8.79
C LEU A 54 -6.55 9.01 8.92
N ASP A 55 -6.36 9.51 10.14
CA ASP A 55 -5.39 10.55 10.49
C ASP A 55 -3.92 10.20 10.14
N TYR A 56 -3.59 8.91 10.14
CA TYR A 56 -2.27 8.39 9.80
C TYR A 56 -1.99 8.31 8.29
N TRP A 57 -3.01 8.45 7.43
CA TRP A 57 -2.86 8.21 5.99
C TRP A 57 -1.74 9.02 5.30
N PRO A 58 -1.51 10.30 5.65
CA PRO A 58 -0.39 11.08 5.08
C PRO A 58 1.00 10.52 5.41
N HIS A 59 1.11 9.62 6.39
CA HIS A 59 2.36 8.97 6.78
C HIS A 59 2.59 7.61 6.11
N VAL A 60 1.61 7.13 5.33
CA VAL A 60 1.72 5.88 4.59
C VAL A 60 2.59 6.11 3.35
N GLN A 61 3.67 5.35 3.22
CA GLN A 61 4.45 5.29 1.98
C GLN A 61 3.69 4.42 0.97
N LEU A 62 2.66 4.99 0.36
CA LEU A 62 1.70 4.32 -0.51
C LEU A 62 2.13 4.33 -1.97
N SER A 63 2.02 3.20 -2.66
CA SER A 63 1.99 3.12 -4.11
C SER A 63 0.75 2.34 -4.59
N ILE A 64 0.30 2.63 -5.81
CA ILE A 64 -0.78 1.88 -6.47
C ILE A 64 -0.22 1.31 -7.77
N SER A 65 -0.34 0.00 -7.95
CA SER A 65 0.07 -0.69 -9.17
C SER A 65 -1.16 -1.20 -9.93
N ALA A 66 -1.19 -0.99 -11.24
CA ALA A 66 -2.37 -1.29 -12.06
C ALA A 66 -2.73 -2.79 -12.14
N ASN A 67 -1.78 -3.67 -11.86
CA ASN A 67 -1.95 -5.12 -11.81
C ASN A 67 -0.69 -5.78 -11.21
N PHE A 68 -0.76 -7.09 -10.99
CA PHE A 68 0.36 -7.85 -10.42
C PHE A 68 1.64 -7.82 -11.29
N PRO A 69 1.59 -7.99 -12.62
CA PRO A 69 2.78 -7.83 -13.46
C PRO A 69 3.46 -6.47 -13.34
N ALA A 70 2.70 -5.37 -13.30
CA ALA A 70 3.24 -4.02 -13.10
C ALA A 70 3.95 -3.92 -11.75
N PHE A 71 3.32 -4.41 -10.67
CA PHE A 71 3.94 -4.49 -9.35
C PHE A 71 5.25 -5.31 -9.38
N GLN A 72 5.27 -6.48 -10.03
CA GLN A 72 6.48 -7.32 -10.11
C GLN A 72 7.63 -6.62 -10.84
N ALA A 73 7.33 -5.82 -11.88
CA ALA A 73 8.32 -5.06 -12.60
C ALA A 73 8.95 -3.94 -11.74
N GLU A 74 8.21 -3.39 -10.77
CA GLU A 74 8.71 -2.40 -9.81
C GLU A 74 9.64 -3.01 -8.73
N LEU A 75 9.51 -4.31 -8.45
CA LEU A 75 10.29 -4.97 -7.41
C LEU A 75 11.76 -5.13 -7.82
N HIS A 76 12.68 -4.74 -6.92
CA HIS A 76 14.09 -5.07 -7.04
C HIS A 76 14.28 -6.60 -6.95
N PRO A 77 15.26 -7.21 -7.66
CA PRO A 77 15.47 -8.66 -7.61
C PRO A 77 15.63 -9.25 -6.21
N GLN A 78 16.21 -8.49 -5.28
CA GLN A 78 16.39 -8.88 -3.88
C GLN A 78 15.10 -8.83 -3.03
N GLN A 79 14.03 -8.24 -3.57
CA GLN A 79 12.71 -8.16 -2.93
C GLN A 79 11.74 -9.23 -3.43
N ARG A 80 12.19 -10.07 -4.39
CA ARG A 80 11.44 -11.22 -4.88
C ARG A 80 11.87 -12.43 -4.06
N LEU A 81 10.92 -13.01 -3.32
CA LEU A 81 11.10 -14.32 -2.69
C LEU A 81 10.90 -15.43 -3.72
#